data_AF-A0A4Y8CSJ5-F1
#
_entry.id   AF-A0A4Y8CSJ5-F1
#
_cell.length_a   1.000
_cell.length_b   1.000
_cell.length_c   1.000
_cell.angle_alpha   90.00
_cell.angle_beta   90.00
_cell.angle_gamma   90.00
#
_symmetry.space_group_name_H-M   'P 1'
#
loop_
_entity.id
_entity.type
_entity.pdbx_description
1 polymer ?
#
loop_
_entity_poly.entity_id
_entity_poly.type
_entity_poly.pdbx_seq_one_letter_code
_entity_poly.pdbx_strand_id
1 'polypeptide(L)'
;MGFARVCDFLSLCNKVFKKLNIALVLTPQGTTTQENRKIKGREIQNAIFSEANITKMIETTPEDKAFINDFLSANCFGDYYTRMGLDLKTRELLTLVYLISLGGLENQVKAHIQGNLNMEQSRKDLLNIIAALIPYIGYPKALNALNLLDDIKK
;
A
#
# COMPACT_ATOMS: atom_id res chain seq x y z
N MET A 1 0.61 3.17 -11.11
CA MET A 1 1.02 1.86 -11.71
C MET A 1 -0.23 1.11 -12.12
N GLY A 2 -0.14 0.26 -13.14
CA GLY A 2 -1.25 -0.57 -13.61
C GLY A 2 -0.73 -1.89 -14.14
N PHE A 3 -1.59 -2.90 -14.25
CA PHE A 3 -1.22 -4.27 -14.61
C PHE A 3 -0.32 -4.33 -15.86
N ALA A 4 -0.65 -3.54 -16.90
CA ALA A 4 0.12 -3.47 -18.14
C ALA A 4 1.61 -3.15 -17.96
N ARG A 5 2.00 -2.37 -16.95
CA ARG A 5 3.42 -2.02 -16.69
C ARG A 5 4.19 -3.13 -15.97
N VAL A 6 3.50 -4.10 -15.38
CA VAL A 6 4.11 -5.20 -14.60
C VAL A 6 4.00 -6.56 -15.29
N CYS A 7 3.17 -6.71 -16.33
CA CYS A 7 2.95 -7.96 -17.05
C CYS A 7 4.26 -8.60 -17.55
N ASP A 8 5.14 -7.80 -18.17
CA ASP A 8 6.39 -8.31 -18.74
C ASP A 8 7.36 -8.78 -17.65
N PHE A 9 7.43 -8.03 -16.54
CA PHE A 9 8.22 -8.40 -15.38
C PHE A 9 7.73 -9.72 -14.76
N LEU A 10 6.42 -9.85 -14.55
CA LEU A 10 5.82 -11.10 -14.02
C LEU A 10 6.08 -12.29 -14.96
N SER A 11 6.00 -12.06 -16.26
CA SER A 11 6.28 -13.07 -17.28
C SER A 11 7.75 -13.51 -17.24
N LEU A 12 8.67 -12.57 -17.04
CA LEU A 12 10.09 -12.85 -16.88
C LEU A 12 10.38 -13.61 -15.59
N CYS A 13 9.81 -13.19 -14.45
CA CYS A 13 9.91 -13.90 -13.18
C CYS A 13 9.46 -15.35 -13.32
N ASN A 14 8.31 -15.59 -13.96
CA ASN A 14 7.81 -16.95 -14.19
C ASN A 14 8.75 -17.80 -15.06
N LYS A 15 9.41 -17.21 -16.06
CA LYS A 15 10.43 -17.91 -16.87
C LYS A 15 11.64 -18.30 -16.02
N VAL A 16 12.11 -17.41 -15.16
CA VAL A 16 13.24 -17.68 -14.25
C VAL A 16 12.88 -18.73 -13.21
N PHE A 17 11.71 -18.61 -12.56
CA PHE A 17 11.22 -19.57 -11.58
C PHE A 17 11.10 -20.98 -12.16
N LYS A 18 10.58 -21.13 -13.38
CA LYS A 18 10.55 -22.42 -14.08
C LYS A 18 11.96 -23.00 -14.30
N LYS A 19 12.92 -22.17 -14.73
CA LYS A 19 14.32 -22.61 -14.91
C LYS A 19 14.96 -23.06 -13.60
N LEU A 20 14.54 -22.49 -12.48
CA LEU A 20 15.01 -22.82 -11.13
C LEU A 20 14.17 -23.92 -10.46
N ASN A 21 13.23 -24.55 -11.16
CA ASN A 21 12.30 -25.56 -10.62
C ASN A 21 11.46 -25.06 -9.42
N ILE A 22 11.14 -23.77 -9.38
CA ILE A 22 10.22 -23.19 -8.39
C ILE A 22 8.78 -23.42 -8.87
N ALA A 23 7.96 -24.03 -8.02
CA ALA A 23 6.55 -24.30 -8.31
C ALA A 23 5.75 -22.98 -8.45
N LEU A 24 4.96 -22.87 -9.52
CA LEU A 24 4.14 -21.68 -9.82
C LEU A 24 2.66 -21.83 -9.49
N VAL A 25 2.21 -23.04 -9.14
CA VAL A 25 0.86 -23.25 -8.62
C VAL A 25 0.87 -22.84 -7.15
N LEU A 26 0.42 -21.61 -6.90
CA LEU A 26 0.30 -21.09 -5.54
C LEU A 26 -1.10 -21.34 -5.00
N THR A 27 -1.19 -21.78 -3.76
CA THR A 27 -2.47 -21.89 -3.06
C THR A 27 -3.17 -20.52 -3.03
N PRO A 28 -4.47 -20.42 -3.34
CA PRO A 28 -5.21 -19.16 -3.24
C PRO A 28 -5.07 -18.55 -1.85
N GLN A 29 -4.73 -17.25 -1.79
CA GLN A 29 -4.50 -16.50 -0.54
C GLN A 29 -5.62 -15.49 -0.24
N GLY A 30 -6.74 -15.55 -0.97
CA GLY A 30 -7.89 -14.68 -0.74
C GLY A 30 -8.60 -15.03 0.56
N THR A 31 -9.03 -14.01 1.31
CA THR A 31 -9.68 -14.17 2.62
C THR A 31 -11.08 -13.55 2.66
N THR A 32 -11.53 -13.02 1.53
CA THR A 32 -12.77 -12.26 1.38
C THR A 32 -13.64 -12.81 0.27
N THR A 33 -14.92 -12.48 0.33
CA THR A 33 -15.93 -12.75 -0.70
C THR A 33 -16.48 -11.43 -1.22
N GLN A 34 -17.33 -11.48 -2.26
CA GLN A 34 -17.94 -10.26 -2.81
C GLN A 34 -18.80 -9.54 -1.77
N GLU A 35 -19.43 -10.28 -0.87
CA GLU A 35 -20.33 -9.77 0.17
C GLU A 35 -19.57 -9.09 1.32
N ASN A 36 -18.40 -9.63 1.71
CA ASN A 36 -17.70 -9.17 2.92
C ASN A 36 -16.46 -8.29 2.66
N ARG A 37 -15.94 -8.24 1.43
CA ARG A 37 -14.72 -7.49 1.09
C ARG A 37 -14.77 -6.03 1.48
N LYS A 38 -15.92 -5.36 1.36
CA LYS A 38 -16.08 -3.95 1.77
C LYS A 38 -15.92 -3.78 3.28
N ILE A 39 -16.53 -4.67 4.07
CA ILE A 39 -16.48 -4.64 5.53
C ILE A 39 -15.05 -4.92 6.01
N LYS A 40 -14.46 -6.03 5.54
CA LYS A 40 -13.08 -6.41 5.90
C LYS A 40 -12.05 -5.38 5.43
N GLY A 41 -12.29 -4.76 4.28
CA GLY A 41 -11.45 -3.67 3.80
C GLY A 41 -11.48 -2.44 4.72
N ARG A 42 -12.67 -2.09 5.25
CA ARG A 42 -12.80 -1.01 6.23
C ARG A 42 -12.10 -1.33 7.55
N GLU A 43 -12.15 -2.57 8.02
CA GLU A 43 -11.40 -3.00 9.21
C GLU A 43 -9.88 -2.78 9.03
N ILE A 44 -9.35 -3.13 7.86
CA ILE A 44 -7.95 -2.86 7.51
C ILE A 44 -7.66 -1.35 7.45
N GLN A 45 -8.54 -0.56 6.81
CA GLN A 45 -8.37 0.89 6.75
C GLN A 45 -8.35 1.52 8.15
N ASN A 46 -9.22 1.06 9.05
CA ASN A 46 -9.26 1.53 10.43
C ASN A 46 -7.97 1.18 11.18
N ALA A 47 -7.42 -0.02 10.95
CA ALA A 47 -6.16 -0.44 11.55
C ALA A 47 -4.98 0.44 11.09
N ILE A 48 -4.92 0.81 9.81
CA ILE A 48 -3.80 1.60 9.26
C ILE A 48 -3.99 3.10 9.55
N PHE A 49 -5.17 3.65 9.28
CA PHE A 49 -5.40 5.10 9.24
C PHE A 49 -6.18 5.65 10.42
N SER A 50 -6.50 4.81 11.41
CA SER A 50 -7.44 5.05 12.52
C SER A 50 -8.91 5.14 12.08
N GLU A 51 -9.78 4.56 12.90
CA GLU A 51 -11.24 4.59 12.69
C GLU A 51 -11.78 6.02 12.59
N ALA A 52 -11.31 6.94 13.44
CA ALA A 52 -11.77 8.33 13.44
C ALA A 52 -11.55 9.03 12.10
N ASN A 53 -10.41 8.81 11.45
CA ASN A 53 -10.13 9.40 10.14
C ASN A 53 -10.98 8.77 9.03
N ILE A 54 -11.21 7.45 9.08
CA ILE A 54 -12.02 6.74 8.09
C ILE A 54 -13.49 7.15 8.20
N THR A 55 -14.03 7.22 9.41
CA THR A 55 -15.39 7.71 9.67
C THR A 55 -15.55 9.14 9.14
N LYS A 56 -14.64 10.05 9.50
CA LYS A 56 -14.66 11.43 8.99
C LYS A 56 -14.59 11.49 7.46
N MET A 57 -13.75 10.66 6.83
CA MET A 57 -13.67 10.58 5.37
C MET A 57 -15.03 10.18 4.78
N ILE A 58 -15.70 9.17 5.33
CA ILE A 58 -17.01 8.70 4.86
C ILE A 58 -18.07 9.79 5.01
N GLU A 59 -18.17 10.41 6.19
CA GLU A 59 -19.16 11.45 6.48
C GLU A 59 -18.99 12.70 5.61
N THR A 60 -17.75 13.03 5.25
CA THR A 60 -17.43 14.21 4.43
C THR A 60 -17.38 13.91 2.93
N THR A 61 -17.67 12.67 2.51
CA THR A 61 -17.67 12.28 1.11
C THR A 61 -19.05 12.54 0.48
N PRO A 62 -19.15 13.48 -0.47
CA PRO A 62 -20.32 13.63 -1.34
C PRO A 62 -20.85 12.31 -1.92
N GLU A 63 -22.17 12.20 -1.99
CA GLU A 63 -22.88 10.99 -2.43
C GLU A 63 -22.47 10.54 -3.84
N ASP A 64 -22.25 11.50 -4.75
CA ASP A 64 -21.88 11.27 -6.14
C ASP A 64 -20.53 10.56 -6.31
N LYS A 65 -19.65 10.61 -5.30
CA LYS A 65 -18.35 9.91 -5.30
C LYS A 65 -18.24 8.82 -4.23
N ALA A 66 -19.29 8.57 -3.45
CA ALA A 66 -19.27 7.56 -2.39
C ALA A 66 -18.90 6.16 -2.92
N PHE A 67 -19.33 5.83 -4.14
CA PHE A 67 -19.02 4.56 -4.79
C PHE A 67 -17.50 4.37 -5.03
N ILE A 68 -16.73 5.44 -5.20
CA ILE A 68 -15.27 5.37 -5.37
C ILE A 68 -14.61 4.95 -4.05
N ASN A 69 -15.07 5.50 -2.93
CA ASN A 69 -14.60 5.07 -1.60
C ASN A 69 -14.99 3.62 -1.32
N ASP A 70 -16.16 3.20 -1.76
CA ASP A 70 -16.58 1.80 -1.65
C ASP A 70 -15.69 0.86 -2.48
N PHE A 71 -15.29 1.26 -3.70
CA PHE A 71 -14.30 0.51 -4.48
C PHE A 71 -12.94 0.48 -3.79
N LEU A 72 -12.51 1.58 -3.18
CA LEU A 72 -11.27 1.64 -2.43
C LEU A 72 -11.31 0.67 -1.23
N SER A 73 -12.35 0.72 -0.41
CA SER A 73 -12.54 -0.21 0.71
C SER A 73 -12.63 -1.64 0.22
N ALA A 74 -13.49 -1.93 -0.75
CA ALA A 74 -13.77 -3.30 -1.20
C ALA A 74 -12.62 -3.92 -1.98
N ASN A 75 -12.07 -3.22 -2.98
CA ASN A 75 -11.00 -3.76 -3.83
C ASN A 75 -9.62 -3.56 -3.22
N CYS A 76 -9.22 -2.32 -2.98
CA CYS A 76 -7.85 -2.04 -2.54
C CYS A 76 -7.57 -2.71 -1.19
N PHE A 77 -8.37 -2.43 -0.17
CA PHE A 77 -8.13 -2.97 1.15
C PHE A 77 -8.72 -4.38 1.30
N GLY A 78 -9.96 -4.57 0.86
CA GLY A 78 -10.70 -5.82 1.03
C GLY A 78 -10.17 -7.00 0.22
N ASP A 79 -9.76 -6.82 -1.05
CA ASP A 79 -9.26 -7.94 -1.87
C ASP A 79 -7.75 -8.11 -1.79
N TYR A 80 -6.98 -7.04 -1.58
CA TYR A 80 -5.51 -7.09 -1.65
C TYR A 80 -4.83 -7.05 -0.28
N TYR A 81 -5.21 -6.14 0.61
CA TYR A 81 -4.54 -6.02 1.91
C TYR A 81 -4.88 -7.15 2.89
N THR A 82 -6.08 -7.73 2.76
CA THR A 82 -6.50 -8.88 3.58
C THR A 82 -5.87 -10.21 3.16
N ARG A 83 -5.14 -10.25 2.03
CA ARG A 83 -4.59 -11.49 1.48
C ARG A 83 -3.49 -12.04 2.38
N MET A 84 -3.46 -13.36 2.47
CA MET A 84 -2.36 -14.09 3.09
C MET A 84 -1.09 -14.03 2.22
N GLY A 85 0.06 -14.38 2.81
CA GLY A 85 1.38 -14.43 2.14
C GLY A 85 2.34 -13.29 2.50
N LEU A 86 1.82 -12.12 2.87
CA LEU A 86 2.57 -11.03 3.51
C LEU A 86 1.72 -10.47 4.64
N ASP A 87 2.33 -10.21 5.79
CA ASP A 87 1.65 -9.55 6.90
C ASP A 87 1.31 -8.10 6.55
N LEU A 88 0.38 -7.52 7.32
CA LEU A 88 -0.15 -6.19 7.07
C LEU A 88 0.92 -5.09 7.15
N LYS A 89 1.85 -5.19 8.12
CA LYS A 89 2.94 -4.23 8.33
C LYS A 89 3.88 -4.20 7.12
N THR A 90 4.22 -5.37 6.59
CA THR A 90 5.03 -5.51 5.38
C THR A 90 4.32 -4.97 4.14
N ARG A 91 3.01 -5.22 3.98
CA ARG A 91 2.22 -4.70 2.85
C ARG A 91 2.14 -3.17 2.86
N GLU A 92 1.92 -2.59 4.03
CA GLU A 92 1.82 -1.15 4.19
C GLU A 92 3.17 -0.47 3.92
N LEU A 93 4.27 -1.09 4.34
CA LEU A 93 5.62 -0.65 4.00
C LEU A 93 5.89 -0.70 2.49
N LEU A 94 5.57 -1.81 1.82
CA LEU A 94 5.75 -1.96 0.38
C LEU A 94 4.91 -0.93 -0.40
N THR A 95 3.70 -0.64 0.08
CA THR A 95 2.85 0.39 -0.54
C THR A 95 3.50 1.76 -0.46
N LEU A 96 4.04 2.14 0.71
CA LEU A 96 4.80 3.38 0.85
C LEU A 96 6.00 3.43 -0.11
N VAL A 97 6.77 2.34 -0.22
CA VAL A 97 7.91 2.24 -1.16
C VAL A 97 7.46 2.47 -2.60
N TYR A 98 6.35 1.85 -3.03
CA TYR A 98 5.82 2.05 -4.39
C TYR A 98 5.35 3.49 -4.62
N LEU A 99 4.67 4.10 -3.66
CA LEU A 99 4.19 5.49 -3.77
C LEU A 99 5.35 6.48 -3.91
N ILE A 100 6.38 6.34 -3.08
CA ILE A 100 7.61 7.14 -3.16
C ILE A 100 8.30 6.93 -4.51
N SER A 101 8.40 5.67 -4.96
CA SER A 101 9.08 5.33 -6.22
C SER A 101 8.37 5.89 -7.45
N LEU A 102 7.04 6.03 -7.40
CA LEU A 102 6.28 6.65 -8.48
C LEU A 102 6.47 8.16 -8.54
N GLY A 103 6.41 8.85 -7.40
CA GLY A 103 6.46 10.31 -7.31
C GLY A 103 5.15 10.99 -7.73
N GLY A 104 4.95 12.25 -7.31
CA GLY A 104 3.73 13.04 -7.61
C GLY A 104 2.48 12.56 -6.86
N LEU A 105 2.66 11.91 -5.70
CA LEU A 105 1.61 11.29 -4.90
C LEU A 105 1.69 11.74 -3.42
N GLU A 106 2.05 12.99 -3.19
CA GLU A 106 2.46 13.53 -1.89
C GLU A 106 1.41 13.29 -0.79
N ASN A 107 0.12 13.49 -1.09
CA ASN A 107 -0.97 13.21 -0.15
C ASN A 107 -1.00 11.74 0.29
N GLN A 108 -0.77 10.81 -0.64
CA GLN A 108 -0.77 9.38 -0.34
C GLN A 108 0.51 8.97 0.37
N VAL A 109 1.66 9.48 -0.05
CA VAL A 109 2.92 9.27 0.67
C VAL A 109 2.77 9.72 2.13
N LYS A 110 2.22 10.91 2.39
CA LYS A 110 1.99 11.40 3.75
C LYS A 110 1.05 10.50 4.55
N ALA A 111 -0.06 10.08 3.97
CA ALA A 111 -1.02 9.18 4.63
C ALA A 111 -0.39 7.81 4.97
N HIS A 112 0.39 7.25 4.06
CA HIS A 112 1.04 5.94 4.25
C HIS A 112 2.30 6.03 5.13
N ILE A 113 2.98 7.18 5.25
CA ILE A 113 3.98 7.38 6.30
C ILE A 113 3.28 7.30 7.67
N GLN A 114 2.18 8.03 7.88
CA GLN A 114 1.42 7.94 9.13
C GLN A 114 0.88 6.53 9.38
N GLY A 115 0.39 5.86 8.33
CA GLY A 115 -0.06 4.47 8.40
C GLY A 115 1.04 3.51 8.87
N ASN A 116 2.25 3.65 8.32
CA ASN A 116 3.40 2.85 8.77
C ASN A 116 3.78 3.13 10.23
N LEU A 117 3.70 4.40 10.68
CA LEU A 117 3.94 4.75 12.09
C LEU A 117 2.90 4.10 13.02
N ASN A 118 1.63 4.09 12.62
CA ASN A 118 0.55 3.41 13.36
C ASN A 118 0.76 1.89 13.40
N MET A 119 1.45 1.34 12.40
CA MET A 119 1.85 -0.07 12.30
C MET A 119 3.23 -0.35 12.89
N GLU A 120 3.64 0.44 13.89
CA GLU A 120 4.88 0.26 14.67
C GLU A 120 6.19 0.30 13.86
N GLN A 121 6.21 0.97 12.70
CA GLN A 121 7.47 1.37 12.08
C GLN A 121 7.96 2.64 12.79
N SER A 122 9.24 2.69 13.15
CA SER A 122 9.79 3.92 13.73
C SER A 122 10.12 4.94 12.63
N ARG A 123 10.18 6.23 12.98
CA ARG A 123 10.70 7.26 12.07
C ARG A 123 12.11 6.91 11.55
N LYS A 124 12.93 6.23 12.37
CA LYS A 124 14.27 5.77 11.97
C LYS A 124 14.20 4.69 10.89
N ASP A 125 13.27 3.75 11.01
CA ASP A 125 13.06 2.72 9.99
C ASP A 125 12.66 3.36 8.65
N LEU A 126 11.70 4.28 8.68
CA LEU A 126 11.24 5.00 7.49
C LEU A 126 12.35 5.83 6.84
N LEU A 127 13.19 6.49 7.63
CA LEU A 127 14.38 7.19 7.13
C LEU A 127 15.35 6.23 6.42
N ASN A 128 15.64 5.07 7.03
CA ASN A 128 16.51 4.07 6.43
C ASN A 128 15.95 3.52 5.11
N ILE A 129 14.63 3.33 5.05
CA ILE A 129 13.94 2.91 3.83
C ILE A 129 14.09 3.97 2.73
N ILE A 130 13.83 5.25 3.03
CA ILE A 130 14.01 6.34 2.06
C ILE A 130 15.46 6.39 1.57
N ALA A 131 16.44 6.26 2.47
CA ALA A 131 17.85 6.22 2.12
C ALA A 131 18.18 5.03 1.18
N ALA A 132 17.63 3.85 1.45
CA ALA A 132 17.82 2.66 0.62
C ALA A 132 17.21 2.81 -0.78
N LEU A 133 16.23 3.69 -0.98
CA LEU A 133 15.60 3.93 -2.29
C LEU A 133 16.41 4.87 -3.19
N ILE A 134 17.28 5.72 -2.64
CA ILE A 134 18.07 6.72 -3.39
C ILE A 134 18.72 6.16 -4.67
N PRO A 135 19.45 5.03 -4.66
CA PRO A 135 20.09 4.52 -5.88
C PRO A 135 19.10 4.06 -6.95
N TYR A 136 17.85 3.76 -6.60
CA TYR A 136 16.83 3.25 -7.53
C TYR A 136 15.93 4.35 -8.09
N ILE A 137 15.67 5.40 -7.30
CA ILE A 137 14.66 6.42 -7.64
C ILE A 137 15.25 7.83 -7.80
N GLY A 138 16.52 8.02 -7.43
CA GLY A 138 17.22 9.29 -7.45
C GLY A 138 16.85 10.23 -6.30
N TYR A 139 17.68 11.25 -6.10
CA TYR A 139 17.49 12.25 -5.04
C TYR A 139 16.16 13.00 -5.09
N PRO A 140 15.62 13.47 -6.24
CA PRO A 140 14.41 14.29 -6.24
C PRO A 140 13.21 13.62 -5.54
N LYS A 141 12.95 12.34 -5.82
CA LYS A 141 11.85 11.60 -5.19
C LYS A 141 12.14 11.27 -3.72
N ALA A 142 13.38 10.91 -3.41
CA ALA A 142 13.78 10.61 -2.04
C ALA A 142 13.71 11.85 -1.12
N LEU A 143 14.14 13.02 -1.61
CA LEU A 143 14.06 14.28 -0.87
C LEU A 143 12.62 14.75 -0.67
N ASN A 144 11.73 14.58 -1.66
CA ASN A 144 10.31 14.83 -1.47
C ASN A 144 9.72 13.94 -0.36
N ALA A 145 10.06 12.64 -0.35
CA ALA A 145 9.60 11.73 0.70
C ALA A 145 10.18 12.10 2.08
N LEU A 146 11.44 12.53 2.14
CA LEU A 146 12.07 12.99 3.39
C LEU A 146 11.36 14.22 3.96
N ASN A 147 11.05 15.22 3.13
CA ASN A 147 10.29 16.39 3.55
C ASN A 147 8.91 16.01 4.12
N LEU A 148 8.21 15.08 3.46
CA LEU A 148 6.92 14.58 3.95
C LEU A 148 7.03 13.80 5.26
N LEU A 149 8.13 13.06 5.47
CA LEU A 149 8.43 12.39 6.74
C LEU A 149 8.69 13.39 7.86
N ASP A 150 9.38 14.49 7.56
CA ASP A 150 9.69 15.57 8.51
C ASP A 150 8.45 16.38 8.90
N ASP A 151 7.49 16.52 7.97
CA ASP A 151 6.22 17.23 8.18
C ASP A 151 5.22 16.47 9.06
N ILE A 152 5.47 15.21 9.38
CA ILE A 152 4.62 14.47 10.32
C ILE A 152 4.87 15.01 11.72
N LYS A 153 3.89 15.76 12.24
CA LYS A 153 3.89 16.25 13.61
C LYS A 153 3.88 15.06 14.58
N LYS A 154 4.76 15.11 15.58
CA LYS A 154 4.73 14.19 16.72
C LYS A 154 3.40 14.26 17.46
#